data_AF-A0A9D4EZD2-F1
#
_entry.id   AF-A0A9D4EZD2-F1
#
_cell.length_a   1.000
_cell.length_b   1.000
_cell.length_c   1.000
_cell.angle_alpha   90.00
_cell.angle_beta   90.00
_cell.angle_gamma   90.00
#
_symmetry.space_group_name_H-M   'P 1'
#
loop_
_entity.id
_entity.type
_entity.pdbx_description
1 polymer ?
#
loop_
_entity_poly.entity_id
_entity_poly.type
_entity_poly.pdbx_seq_one_letter_code
_entity_poly.pdbx_strand_id
1 'polypeptide(L)'
;MPKFTIVIALEVDPLARLMFFADQRRGINAVSLNTMKIVHVITNITYPIDIELDLIKRKLYWCDNTNKIEVADYDGSNRRTILSSSYCSQGIALDAIRNVIYWPNGYAGSIEKVNFDGSNRQNITLANVNYILGMAVDGNMIYYAIYNGRSVWAIPVSGGYPHQIGKDEFGTFYEIKKNKKDYNNTDASNGCLHNNGGCDHICVPLSNEKKRTCFCTDGYNSSSNGSSCIGYPLKVRLAGANKHKRRTSGGNH
;
A
#
# COMPACT_ATOMS: atom_id res chain seq x y z
N MET A 1 -16.36 -8.36 -14.49
CA MET A 1 -15.89 -7.53 -13.37
C MET A 1 -14.54 -8.05 -12.90
N PRO A 2 -13.55 -7.18 -12.61
CA PRO A 2 -12.30 -7.63 -12.00
C PRO A 2 -12.63 -8.34 -10.68
N LYS A 3 -12.18 -9.58 -10.53
CA LYS A 3 -12.37 -10.37 -9.31
C LYS A 3 -11.24 -10.05 -8.34
N PHE A 4 -11.48 -9.21 -7.35
CA PHE A 4 -10.56 -9.07 -6.22
C PHE A 4 -10.48 -10.38 -5.45
N THR A 5 -9.31 -10.64 -4.87
CA THR A 5 -9.14 -11.82 -4.04
C THR A 5 -9.32 -11.44 -2.57
N ILE A 6 -8.30 -10.82 -1.99
CA ILE A 6 -8.24 -10.44 -0.58
C ILE A 6 -7.49 -9.12 -0.55
N VAL A 7 -8.21 -8.04 -0.24
CA VAL A 7 -7.63 -6.72 -0.03
C VAL A 7 -7.17 -6.63 1.42
N ILE A 8 -5.88 -6.36 1.63
CA ILE A 8 -5.25 -6.41 2.96
C ILE A 8 -5.00 -5.00 3.51
N ALA A 9 -4.60 -4.07 2.64
CA ALA A 9 -4.30 -2.69 3.02
C ALA A 9 -4.77 -1.73 1.92
N LEU A 10 -5.13 -0.51 2.31
CA LEU A 10 -5.50 0.57 1.39
C LEU A 10 -4.99 1.91 1.88
N GLU A 11 -4.71 2.80 0.96
CA GLU A 11 -4.30 4.17 1.24
C GLU A 11 -4.90 5.13 0.22
N VAL A 12 -5.13 6.37 0.64
CA VAL A 12 -5.80 7.38 -0.20
C VAL A 12 -4.92 8.61 -0.35
N ASP A 13 -4.78 9.07 -1.59
CA ASP A 13 -4.35 10.42 -1.91
C ASP A 13 -5.58 11.26 -2.31
N PRO A 14 -6.09 12.11 -1.40
CA PRO A 14 -7.28 12.91 -1.66
C PRO A 14 -7.05 14.00 -2.72
N LEU A 15 -5.81 14.52 -2.85
CA LEU A 15 -5.49 15.55 -3.84
C LEU A 15 -5.42 14.97 -5.25
N ALA A 16 -4.83 13.79 -5.40
CA ALA A 16 -4.79 13.09 -6.67
C ALA A 16 -6.13 12.41 -7.02
N ARG A 17 -7.05 12.32 -6.04
CA ARG A 17 -8.28 11.53 -6.12
C ARG A 17 -7.98 10.08 -6.54
N LEU A 18 -6.97 9.51 -5.90
CA LEU A 18 -6.52 8.13 -6.09
C LEU A 18 -6.62 7.37 -4.77
N MET A 19 -7.01 6.11 -4.87
CA MET A 19 -6.85 5.15 -3.79
C MET A 19 -5.95 4.02 -4.29
N PHE A 20 -4.98 3.66 -3.48
CA PHE A 20 -4.13 2.50 -3.69
C PHE A 20 -4.58 1.38 -2.77
N PHE A 21 -4.52 0.14 -3.22
CA PHE A 21 -4.84 -1.00 -2.38
C PHE A 21 -4.01 -2.23 -2.76
N ALA A 22 -3.58 -2.96 -1.74
CA ALA A 22 -2.86 -4.21 -1.86
C ALA A 22 -3.84 -5.39 -1.93
N ASP A 23 -3.85 -6.09 -3.06
CA ASP A 23 -4.53 -7.38 -3.22
C ASP A 23 -3.50 -8.50 -3.16
N GLN A 24 -3.73 -9.43 -2.23
CA GLN A 24 -2.82 -10.53 -1.91
C GLN A 24 -2.32 -11.32 -3.13
N ARG A 25 -3.14 -11.43 -4.20
CA ARG A 25 -2.79 -12.18 -5.42
C ARG A 25 -2.58 -11.31 -6.66
N ARG A 26 -2.85 -10.01 -6.59
CA ARG A 26 -2.81 -9.11 -7.75
C ARG A 26 -1.85 -7.94 -7.60
N GLY A 27 -1.16 -7.87 -6.46
CA GLY A 27 -0.20 -6.82 -6.19
C GLY A 27 -0.84 -5.53 -5.70
N ILE A 28 -0.20 -4.39 -5.98
CA ILE A 28 -0.74 -3.07 -5.59
C ILE A 28 -1.42 -2.44 -6.79
N ASN A 29 -2.66 -2.04 -6.58
CA ASN A 29 -3.55 -1.47 -7.59
C ASN A 29 -3.87 -0.03 -7.24
N ALA A 30 -4.18 0.76 -8.25
CA ALA A 30 -4.75 2.10 -8.08
C ALA A 30 -6.17 2.15 -8.64
N VAL A 31 -7.06 2.84 -7.94
CA VAL A 31 -8.40 3.21 -8.41
C VAL A 31 -8.52 4.72 -8.46
N SER A 32 -9.07 5.23 -9.57
CA SER A 32 -9.47 6.63 -9.64
C SER A 32 -10.79 6.83 -8.89
N LEU A 33 -10.81 7.77 -7.97
CA LEU A 33 -12.02 8.20 -7.26
C LEU A 33 -12.91 9.13 -8.10
N ASN A 34 -12.49 9.44 -9.33
CA ASN A 34 -13.29 10.17 -10.31
C ASN A 34 -13.97 9.21 -11.28
N THR A 35 -13.18 8.35 -11.93
CA THR A 35 -13.67 7.49 -13.02
C THR A 35 -14.07 6.09 -12.55
N MET A 36 -13.76 5.73 -11.30
CA MET A 36 -13.94 4.39 -10.71
C MET A 36 -13.22 3.28 -11.51
N LYS A 37 -12.25 3.67 -12.33
CA LYS A 37 -11.39 2.80 -13.13
C LYS A 37 -10.23 2.31 -12.29
N ILE A 38 -9.76 1.09 -12.57
CA ILE A 38 -8.72 0.41 -11.78
C ILE A 38 -7.59 -0.02 -12.71
N VAL A 39 -6.35 0.16 -12.26
CA VAL A 39 -5.14 -0.30 -12.94
C VAL A 39 -4.19 -1.01 -11.98
N HIS A 40 -3.45 -1.97 -12.53
CA HIS A 40 -2.37 -2.66 -11.84
C HIS A 40 -1.11 -1.78 -11.88
N VAL A 41 -0.59 -1.39 -10.70
CA VAL A 41 0.58 -0.48 -10.60
C VAL A 41 1.83 -1.25 -10.27
N ILE A 42 1.79 -2.09 -9.24
CA ILE A 42 2.90 -2.95 -8.85
C ILE A 42 2.49 -4.40 -9.04
N THR A 43 3.19 -5.10 -9.93
CA THR A 43 3.07 -6.55 -10.14
C THR A 43 4.29 -7.27 -9.55
N ASN A 44 4.27 -8.61 -9.56
CA ASN A 44 5.38 -9.44 -9.06
C ASN A 44 5.76 -9.12 -7.60
N ILE A 45 4.75 -9.05 -6.73
CA ILE A 45 4.92 -9.02 -5.28
C ILE A 45 4.19 -10.22 -4.67
N THR A 46 4.70 -10.71 -3.54
CA THR A 46 4.21 -11.95 -2.94
C THR A 46 3.60 -11.61 -1.59
N TYR A 47 2.29 -11.74 -1.46
CA TYR A 47 1.57 -11.46 -0.20
C TYR A 47 1.95 -10.10 0.42
N PRO A 48 1.56 -8.96 -0.21
CA PRO A 48 1.73 -7.66 0.42
C PRO A 48 1.06 -7.64 1.79
N ILE A 49 1.75 -7.05 2.78
CA ILE A 49 1.30 -6.98 4.16
C ILE A 49 0.65 -5.63 4.43
N ASP A 50 1.28 -4.54 3.97
CA ASP A 50 0.82 -3.17 4.18
C ASP A 50 1.35 -2.26 3.08
N ILE A 51 0.71 -1.11 2.89
CA ILE A 51 1.13 -0.04 1.99
C ILE A 51 1.06 1.32 2.69
N GLU A 52 1.99 2.20 2.36
CA GLU A 52 1.98 3.59 2.81
C GLU A 52 2.32 4.55 1.66
N LEU A 53 1.82 5.77 1.76
CA LEU A 53 2.00 6.81 0.75
C LEU A 53 2.83 7.97 1.29
N ASP A 54 3.92 8.30 0.60
CA ASP A 54 4.51 9.64 0.68
C ASP A 54 3.74 10.53 -0.30
N LEU A 55 2.80 11.30 0.24
CA LEU A 55 1.99 12.22 -0.55
C LEU A 55 2.85 13.34 -1.15
N ILE A 56 3.89 13.84 -0.47
CA ILE A 56 4.73 14.93 -0.98
C ILE A 56 5.49 14.49 -2.22
N LYS A 57 6.11 13.31 -2.17
CA LYS A 57 6.94 12.80 -3.27
C LYS A 57 6.18 11.91 -4.24
N ARG A 58 4.89 11.64 -4.01
CA ARG A 58 4.05 10.72 -4.80
C ARG A 58 4.72 9.34 -4.93
N LYS A 59 5.10 8.76 -3.80
CA LYS A 59 5.74 7.44 -3.71
C LYS A 59 4.95 6.46 -2.88
N LEU A 60 4.92 5.21 -3.34
CA LEU A 60 4.36 4.05 -2.67
C LEU A 60 5.45 3.31 -1.93
N TYR A 61 5.21 2.98 -0.67
CA TYR A 61 6.06 2.12 0.14
C TYR A 61 5.26 0.90 0.55
N TRP A 62 5.91 -0.26 0.59
CA TRP A 62 5.24 -1.48 1.05
C TRP A 62 6.22 -2.44 1.69
N CYS A 63 5.68 -3.35 2.48
CA CYS A 63 6.36 -4.56 2.89
C CYS A 63 5.57 -5.80 2.45
N ASP A 64 6.28 -6.89 2.21
CA ASP A 64 5.71 -8.15 1.74
C ASP A 64 6.34 -9.36 2.45
N ASN A 65 5.85 -10.55 2.14
CA ASN A 65 6.32 -11.78 2.79
C ASN A 65 7.74 -12.21 2.40
N THR A 66 8.40 -11.47 1.51
CA THR A 66 9.80 -11.70 1.14
C THR A 66 10.78 -11.01 2.10
N ASN A 67 10.27 -10.43 3.19
CA ASN A 67 11.01 -9.71 4.21
C ASN A 67 11.74 -8.48 3.65
N LYS A 68 11.11 -7.79 2.71
CA LYS A 68 11.63 -6.56 2.10
C LYS A 68 10.75 -5.37 2.44
N ILE A 69 11.36 -4.19 2.46
CA ILE A 69 10.67 -2.91 2.33
C ILE A 69 11.10 -2.33 1.00
N GLU A 70 10.12 -2.00 0.17
CA GLU A 70 10.33 -1.48 -1.18
C GLU A 70 9.62 -0.14 -1.37
N VAL A 71 10.04 0.59 -2.40
CA VAL A 71 9.45 1.85 -2.82
C VAL A 71 9.34 1.92 -4.33
N ALA A 72 8.30 2.59 -4.82
CA ALA A 72 8.13 2.96 -6.23
C ALA A 72 7.42 4.32 -6.33
N ASP A 73 7.45 4.94 -7.50
CA ASP A 73 6.58 6.08 -7.80
C ASP A 73 5.13 5.62 -7.94
N TYR A 74 4.17 6.54 -7.87
CA TYR A 74 2.73 6.22 -8.00
C TYR A 74 2.35 5.52 -9.31
N ASP A 75 3.16 5.68 -10.36
CA ASP A 75 2.99 5.02 -11.64
C ASP A 75 3.70 3.65 -11.72
N GLY A 76 4.28 3.20 -10.61
CA GLY A 76 5.02 1.94 -10.49
C GLY A 76 6.45 1.99 -11.03
N SER A 77 6.87 3.12 -11.59
CA SER A 77 8.24 3.33 -12.05
C SER A 77 9.21 3.51 -10.87
N ASN A 78 10.51 3.45 -11.16
CA ASN A 78 11.57 3.63 -10.17
C ASN A 78 11.46 2.72 -8.93
N ARG A 79 10.88 1.51 -9.12
CA ARG A 79 10.81 0.48 -8.08
C ARG A 79 12.22 0.09 -7.63
N ARG A 80 12.47 0.14 -6.33
CA ARG A 80 13.70 -0.35 -5.71
C ARG A 80 13.45 -0.91 -4.31
N THR A 81 14.30 -1.85 -3.90
CA THR A 81 14.36 -2.29 -2.51
C THR A 81 15.09 -1.25 -1.65
N ILE A 82 14.48 -0.87 -0.52
CA ILE A 82 15.10 -0.01 0.50
C ILE A 82 15.89 -0.88 1.47
N LEU A 83 15.26 -1.95 1.96
CA LEU A 83 15.83 -2.82 2.97
C LEU A 83 15.42 -4.27 2.71
N SER A 84 16.40 -5.17 2.80
CA SER A 84 16.18 -6.62 2.88
C SER A 84 16.28 -7.08 4.34
N SER A 85 15.68 -8.23 4.65
CA SER A 85 15.64 -8.77 6.01
C SER A 85 15.00 -7.80 7.01
N SER A 86 13.90 -7.17 6.60
CA SER A 86 13.09 -6.30 7.46
C SER A 86 12.30 -7.12 8.48
N TYR A 87 11.81 -8.31 8.08
CA TYR A 87 10.87 -9.11 8.86
C TYR A 87 9.67 -8.30 9.34
N CYS A 88 9.18 -7.41 8.47
CA CYS A 88 7.96 -6.64 8.66
C CYS A 88 6.79 -7.59 8.88
N SER A 89 6.26 -7.67 10.10
CA SER A 89 5.17 -8.62 10.39
C SER A 89 3.79 -8.03 10.13
N GLN A 90 3.61 -6.73 10.41
CA GLN A 90 2.29 -6.12 10.47
C GLN A 90 2.15 -4.73 9.84
N GLY A 91 3.15 -4.32 9.06
CA GLY A 91 3.10 -3.10 8.28
C GLY A 91 4.18 -2.08 8.61
N ILE A 92 4.08 -0.92 7.99
CA ILE A 92 5.10 0.14 8.07
C ILE A 92 4.44 1.46 8.42
N ALA A 93 5.18 2.37 9.06
CA ALA A 93 4.76 3.74 9.27
C ALA A 93 5.80 4.69 8.66
N LEU A 94 5.35 5.70 7.92
CA LEU A 94 6.22 6.67 7.26
C LEU A 94 6.24 8.00 8.01
N ASP A 95 7.45 8.49 8.26
CA ASP A 95 7.71 9.89 8.54
C ASP A 95 8.31 10.54 7.29
N ALA A 96 7.44 11.06 6.42
CA ALA A 96 7.84 11.67 5.16
C ALA A 96 8.67 12.96 5.33
N ILE A 97 8.50 13.67 6.45
CA ILE A 97 9.26 14.90 6.74
C ILE A 97 10.71 14.55 7.10
N ARG A 98 10.91 13.53 7.94
CA ARG A 98 12.25 13.08 8.35
C ARG A 98 12.86 12.06 7.40
N ASN A 99 12.12 11.57 6.40
CA ASN A 99 12.52 10.52 5.46
C ASN A 99 12.87 9.20 6.16
N VAL A 100 12.05 8.79 7.13
CA VAL A 100 12.26 7.59 7.93
C VAL A 100 11.06 6.65 7.82
N ILE A 101 11.35 5.35 7.72
CA ILE A 101 10.37 4.27 7.80
C ILE A 101 10.55 3.60 9.16
N TYR A 102 9.45 3.38 9.85
CA TYR A 102 9.39 2.58 11.08
C TYR A 102 8.63 1.28 10.79
N TRP A 103 9.05 0.15 11.35
CA TRP A 103 8.31 -1.11 11.24
C TRP A 103 8.51 -2.00 12.48
N PRO A 104 7.53 -2.85 12.82
CA PRO A 104 7.73 -3.93 13.77
C PRO A 104 8.53 -5.06 13.10
N ASN A 105 9.69 -5.39 13.66
CA ASN A 105 10.46 -6.57 13.29
C ASN A 105 9.92 -7.77 14.07
N GLY A 106 9.07 -8.58 13.42
CA GLY A 106 8.42 -9.72 14.05
C GLY A 106 9.36 -10.89 14.39
N TYR A 107 10.57 -10.91 13.82
CA TYR A 107 11.58 -11.91 14.17
C TYR A 107 12.33 -11.52 15.45
N ALA A 108 12.69 -10.24 15.59
CA ALA A 108 13.45 -9.74 16.74
C ALA A 108 12.56 -9.32 17.93
N GLY A 109 11.27 -9.09 17.72
CA GLY A 109 10.38 -8.54 18.73
C GLY A 109 10.75 -7.09 19.09
N SER A 110 10.98 -6.26 18.07
CA SER A 110 11.40 -4.87 18.22
C SER A 110 10.64 -3.96 17.27
N ILE A 111 10.68 -2.65 17.53
CA ILE A 111 10.41 -1.65 16.49
C ILE A 111 11.75 -1.15 15.99
N GLU A 112 11.89 -1.09 14.68
CA GLU A 112 13.09 -0.60 14.00
C GLU A 112 12.75 0.58 13.10
N LYS A 113 13.79 1.32 12.74
CA LYS A 113 13.72 2.41 11.77
C LYS A 113 14.82 2.29 10.73
N VAL A 114 14.60 2.89 9.56
CA VAL A 114 15.57 3.03 8.47
C VAL A 114 15.26 4.30 7.68
N ASN A 115 16.28 4.96 7.14
CA ASN A 115 16.07 6.06 6.22
C ASN A 115 15.48 5.57 4.89
N PHE A 116 14.84 6.47 4.14
CA PHE A 116 14.25 6.16 2.82
C PHE A 116 15.28 5.66 1.80
N ASP A 117 16.56 5.93 1.98
CA ASP A 117 17.66 5.43 1.16
C ASP A 117 18.22 4.06 1.61
N GLY A 118 17.71 3.52 2.72
CA GLY A 118 18.16 2.25 3.31
C GLY A 118 19.26 2.40 4.37
N SER A 119 19.76 3.62 4.60
CA SER A 119 20.80 3.89 5.61
C SER A 119 20.23 3.98 7.03
N ASN A 120 21.12 4.02 8.02
CA ASN A 120 20.78 4.27 9.43
C ASN A 120 19.70 3.34 10.02
N ARG A 121 19.75 2.05 9.67
CA ARG A 121 18.91 1.04 10.32
C ARG A 121 19.21 1.00 11.83
N GLN A 122 18.20 1.18 12.67
CA GLN A 122 18.34 1.21 14.12
C GLN A 122 17.14 0.56 14.83
N ASN A 123 17.40 -0.15 15.92
CA ASN A 123 16.37 -0.57 16.87
C ASN A 123 16.02 0.62 17.78
N ILE A 124 14.74 0.89 17.99
CA ILE A 124 14.29 2.00 18.84
C ILE A 124 13.72 1.52 20.19
N THR A 125 13.45 0.23 20.35
CA THR A 125 12.87 -0.34 21.57
C THR A 125 13.93 -0.86 22.53
N LEU A 126 13.78 -0.56 23.82
CA LEU A 126 14.58 -1.14 24.92
C LEU A 126 13.90 -2.33 25.61
N ALA A 127 12.74 -2.76 25.10
CA ALA A 127 11.97 -3.89 25.58
C ALA A 127 11.41 -4.69 24.40
N ASN A 128 11.11 -5.97 24.62
CA ASN A 128 10.52 -6.83 23.59
C ASN A 128 9.08 -6.40 23.31
N VAL A 129 8.77 -6.15 22.03
CA VAL A 129 7.44 -5.81 21.53
C VAL A 129 7.00 -6.83 20.47
N ASN A 130 6.08 -7.72 20.86
CA ASN A 130 5.52 -8.76 20.00
C ASN A 130 4.04 -8.48 19.70
N TYR A 131 3.54 -9.10 18.63
CA TYR A 131 2.13 -9.09 18.26
C TYR A 131 1.56 -7.69 18.02
N ILE A 132 2.39 -6.79 17.47
CA ILE A 132 1.93 -5.50 16.98
C ILE A 132 0.96 -5.76 15.82
N LEU A 133 -0.19 -5.08 15.84
CA LEU A 133 -1.26 -5.20 14.84
C LEU A 133 -1.25 -4.12 13.77
N GLY A 134 -0.81 -2.92 14.15
CA GLY A 134 -0.74 -1.76 13.29
C GLY A 134 0.04 -0.65 14.00
N MET A 135 0.58 0.27 13.23
CA MET A 135 1.46 1.31 13.73
C MET A 135 1.31 2.60 12.92
N ALA A 136 1.38 3.74 13.61
CA ALA A 136 1.44 5.05 12.99
C ALA A 136 2.48 5.92 13.69
N VAL A 137 3.03 6.89 12.97
CA VAL A 137 3.93 7.91 13.52
C VAL A 137 3.25 9.28 13.44
N ASP A 138 3.31 10.03 14.53
CA ASP A 138 2.87 11.42 14.57
C ASP A 138 3.78 12.27 15.48
N GLY A 139 4.29 13.37 14.93
CA GLY A 139 5.23 14.23 15.63
C GLY A 139 6.50 13.49 16.04
N ASN A 140 6.73 13.39 17.35
CA ASN A 140 7.87 12.69 17.96
C ASN A 140 7.50 11.33 18.56
N MET A 141 6.32 10.80 18.24
CA MET A 141 5.78 9.59 18.84
C MET A 141 5.42 8.55 17.77
N ILE A 142 5.64 7.30 18.12
CA ILE A 142 5.17 6.13 17.38
C ILE A 142 4.09 5.48 18.24
N TYR A 143 2.93 5.25 17.64
CA TYR A 143 1.75 4.66 18.26
C TYR A 143 1.51 3.30 17.64
N TYR A 144 1.22 2.28 18.46
CA TYR A 144 0.97 0.94 17.95
C TYR A 144 -0.01 0.16 18.82
N ALA A 145 -0.78 -0.73 18.19
CA ALA A 145 -1.72 -1.63 18.85
C ALA A 145 -1.09 -3.01 19.07
N ILE A 146 -1.37 -3.63 20.22
CA ILE A 146 -0.95 -5.01 20.52
C ILE A 146 -2.16 -5.93 20.66
N TYR A 147 -2.14 -7.08 19.98
CA TYR A 147 -3.23 -8.07 19.98
C TYR A 147 -3.57 -8.62 21.37
N ASN A 148 -2.58 -9.21 22.06
CA ASN A 148 -2.81 -9.92 23.33
C ASN A 148 -3.10 -9.01 24.53
N GLY A 149 -2.99 -7.69 24.36
CA GLY A 149 -3.26 -6.73 25.43
C GLY A 149 -4.42 -5.80 25.15
N ARG A 150 -5.08 -5.90 23.97
CA ARG A 150 -6.09 -4.95 23.46
C ARG A 150 -5.75 -3.51 23.83
N SER A 151 -4.49 -3.16 23.59
CA SER A 151 -3.88 -1.96 24.12
C SER A 151 -3.19 -1.17 23.05
N VAL A 152 -3.20 0.14 23.24
CA VAL A 152 -2.43 1.08 22.45
C VAL A 152 -1.26 1.53 23.29
N TRP A 153 -0.09 1.53 22.66
CA TRP A 153 1.17 1.90 23.25
C TRP A 153 1.80 3.03 22.45
N ALA A 154 2.63 3.81 23.12
CA ALA A 154 3.39 4.88 22.50
C ALA A 154 4.87 4.78 22.90
N ILE A 155 5.75 5.10 21.97
CA ILE A 155 7.20 5.20 22.18
C ILE A 155 7.74 6.43 21.44
N PRO A 156 8.67 7.20 22.02
CA PRO A 156 9.34 8.27 21.30
C PRO A 156 10.09 7.77 20.06
N VAL A 157 10.13 8.55 18.99
CA VAL A 157 10.92 8.25 17.77
C VAL A 157 12.43 8.19 18.03
N SER A 158 12.89 8.77 19.14
CA SER A 158 14.26 8.67 19.66
C SER A 158 14.56 7.31 20.30
N GLY A 159 13.52 6.51 20.55
CA GLY A 159 13.59 5.24 21.24
C GLY A 159 13.40 5.33 22.75
N GLY A 160 13.44 4.17 23.42
CA GLY A 160 13.28 4.04 24.86
C GLY A 160 12.36 2.88 25.28
N TYR A 161 11.73 3.04 26.44
CA TYR A 161 10.70 2.12 26.91
C TYR A 161 9.33 2.57 26.40
N PRO A 162 8.57 1.68 25.75
CA PRO A 162 7.18 1.98 25.42
C PRO A 162 6.34 2.15 26.68
N HIS A 163 5.33 3.03 26.61
CA HIS A 163 4.33 3.18 27.66
C HIS A 163 2.93 2.99 27.09
N GLN A 164 2.06 2.41 27.89
CA GLN A 164 0.68 2.17 27.53
C GLN A 164 -0.12 3.48 27.59
N ILE A 165 -0.91 3.75 26.54
CA ILE A 165 -1.79 4.92 26.48
C ILE A 165 -3.28 4.56 26.46
N GLY A 166 -3.60 3.27 26.35
CA GLY A 166 -4.98 2.78 26.45
C GLY A 166 -5.06 1.25 26.51
N LYS A 167 -6.16 0.73 27.07
CA LYS A 167 -6.41 -0.71 27.23
C LYS A 167 -7.91 -1.02 27.23
N ASP A 168 -8.29 -2.16 26.66
CA ASP A 168 -9.58 -2.84 26.81
C ASP A 168 -10.84 -2.05 26.34
N GLU A 169 -10.70 -0.76 26.02
CA GLU A 169 -11.76 0.12 25.52
C GLU A 169 -11.97 0.03 24.00
N PHE A 170 -11.07 -0.63 23.27
CA PHE A 170 -10.94 -0.46 21.81
C PHE A 170 -11.33 -1.70 20.97
N GLY A 171 -11.75 -2.80 21.60
CA GLY A 171 -12.05 -4.04 20.88
C GLY A 171 -10.84 -4.67 20.18
N THR A 172 -11.06 -5.34 19.05
CA THR A 172 -9.98 -5.91 18.22
C THR A 172 -9.50 -4.86 17.22
N PHE A 173 -8.21 -4.57 17.25
CA PHE A 173 -7.58 -3.70 16.26
C PHE A 173 -7.24 -4.47 14.98
N TYR A 174 -7.32 -3.78 13.85
CA TYR A 174 -6.77 -4.27 12.58
C TYR A 174 -5.65 -3.37 12.07
N GLU A 175 -5.73 -2.07 12.37
CA GLU A 175 -4.80 -1.07 11.84
C GLU A 175 -4.83 0.18 12.72
N ILE A 176 -3.74 0.96 12.71
CA ILE A 176 -3.68 2.33 13.23
C ILE A 176 -3.10 3.20 12.12
N LYS A 177 -3.79 4.27 11.73
CA LYS A 177 -3.30 5.23 10.73
C LYS A 177 -3.35 6.65 11.27
N LYS A 178 -2.34 7.44 10.92
CA LYS A 178 -2.32 8.88 11.19
C LYS A 178 -3.37 9.57 10.31
N ASN A 179 -4.13 10.51 10.89
CA ASN A 179 -5.01 11.36 10.11
C ASN A 179 -4.18 12.31 9.22
N LYS A 180 -4.35 12.22 7.89
CA LYS A 180 -3.59 12.99 6.89
C LYS A 180 -4.20 14.38 6.59
N LYS A 181 -4.95 14.97 7.55
CA LYS A 181 -5.69 16.24 7.43
C LYS A 181 -4.85 17.42 6.96
N ASP A 182 -3.59 17.51 7.38
CA ASP A 182 -2.69 18.61 7.01
C ASP A 182 -2.40 18.67 5.51
N TYR A 183 -2.63 17.56 4.79
CA TYR A 183 -2.44 17.47 3.36
C TYR A 183 -3.61 18.06 2.54
N ASN A 184 -4.71 18.44 3.18
CA ASN A 184 -5.87 19.05 2.54
C ASN A 184 -5.78 20.58 2.42
N ASN A 185 -4.77 21.22 3.02
CA ASN A 185 -4.72 22.67 3.21
C ASN A 185 -3.54 23.37 2.49
N THR A 186 -2.94 22.71 1.51
CA THR A 186 -1.96 23.32 0.62
C THR A 186 -2.61 23.58 -0.73
N ASP A 187 -2.28 24.70 -1.38
CA ASP A 187 -2.52 24.99 -2.81
C ASP A 187 -1.75 24.00 -3.72
N ALA A 188 -1.71 22.73 -3.34
CA ALA A 188 -0.97 21.66 -3.98
C ALA A 188 -1.68 21.28 -5.28
N SER A 189 -1.37 22.04 -6.32
CA SER A 189 -1.64 21.70 -7.70
C SER A 189 -0.92 20.38 -8.03
N ASN A 190 -1.62 19.49 -8.73
CA ASN A 190 -0.99 18.32 -9.34
C ASN A 190 -1.40 18.22 -10.81
N GLY A 191 -0.61 17.50 -11.62
CA GLY A 191 -0.85 17.37 -13.06
C GLY A 191 -2.19 16.70 -13.43
N CYS A 192 -2.91 16.14 -12.47
CA CYS A 192 -4.22 15.48 -12.65
C CYS A 192 -5.41 16.31 -12.16
N LEU A 193 -5.17 17.42 -11.45
CA LEU A 193 -6.19 18.20 -10.77
C LEU A 193 -7.28 18.72 -11.73
N HIS A 194 -6.87 19.21 -12.90
CA HIS A 194 -7.78 19.76 -13.90
C HIS A 194 -8.05 18.76 -15.01
N ASN A 195 -9.33 18.52 -15.31
CA ASN A 195 -9.78 17.64 -16.39
C ASN A 195 -9.09 16.26 -16.41
N ASN A 196 -8.85 15.66 -15.23
CA ASN A 196 -8.14 14.39 -15.10
C ASN A 196 -6.75 14.40 -15.79
N GLY A 197 -6.07 15.55 -15.82
CA GLY A 197 -4.82 15.75 -16.56
C GLY A 197 -4.91 15.53 -18.08
N GLY A 198 -6.13 15.44 -18.63
CA GLY A 198 -6.39 15.05 -20.02
C GLY A 198 -6.37 13.54 -20.28
N CYS A 199 -6.35 12.70 -19.24
CA CYS A 199 -6.39 11.24 -19.38
C CYS A 199 -7.82 10.71 -19.57
N ASP A 200 -8.01 9.77 -20.50
CA ASP A 200 -9.32 9.14 -20.74
C ASP A 200 -9.79 8.29 -19.55
N HIS A 201 -8.88 7.56 -18.91
CA HIS A 201 -9.20 6.61 -17.84
C HIS A 201 -8.66 7.03 -16.48
N ILE A 202 -7.35 6.91 -16.25
CA ILE A 202 -6.75 7.21 -14.95
C ILE A 202 -5.56 8.14 -15.15
N CYS A 203 -5.51 9.22 -14.39
CA CYS A 203 -4.37 10.10 -14.28
C CYS A 203 -3.61 9.83 -12.99
N VAL A 204 -2.30 9.71 -13.09
CA VAL A 204 -1.40 9.54 -11.94
C VAL A 204 -0.40 10.69 -11.90
N PRO A 205 -0.38 11.51 -10.83
CA PRO A 205 0.59 12.59 -10.72
C PRO A 205 1.97 12.04 -10.38
N LEU A 206 3.01 12.69 -10.90
CA LEU A 206 4.40 12.36 -10.60
C LEU A 206 4.95 13.30 -9.53
N SER A 207 6.16 13.03 -9.02
CA SER A 207 6.78 13.82 -7.94
C SER A 207 6.96 15.31 -8.29
N ASN A 208 7.00 15.66 -9.58
CA ASN A 208 6.90 17.05 -10.03
C ASN A 208 5.42 17.40 -10.16
N GLU A 209 4.97 18.38 -9.39
CA GLU A 209 3.58 18.83 -9.28
C GLU A 209 2.88 19.09 -10.63
N LYS A 210 3.59 19.43 -11.70
CA LYS A 210 2.97 19.65 -13.02
C LYS A 210 2.97 18.43 -13.94
N LYS A 211 3.72 17.38 -13.61
CA LYS A 211 3.84 16.17 -14.43
C LYS A 211 2.83 15.11 -14.01
N ARG A 212 2.37 14.35 -15.01
CA ARG A 212 1.45 13.22 -14.83
C ARG A 212 1.71 12.15 -15.87
N THR A 213 1.16 10.97 -15.62
CA THR A 213 1.03 9.90 -16.62
C THR A 213 -0.42 9.43 -16.70
N CYS A 214 -0.82 8.86 -17.84
CA CYS A 214 -2.14 8.28 -18.02
C CYS A 214 -2.06 6.76 -18.12
N PHE A 215 -2.99 6.09 -17.45
CA PHE A 215 -3.15 4.65 -17.55
C PHE A 215 -4.50 4.28 -18.15
N CYS A 216 -4.47 3.23 -18.96
CA CYS A 216 -5.65 2.60 -19.51
C CYS A 216 -5.98 1.33 -18.72
N THR A 217 -7.26 1.11 -18.42
CA THR A 217 -7.72 -0.13 -17.80
C THR A 217 -7.59 -1.33 -18.73
N ASP A 218 -7.62 -2.52 -18.16
CA ASP A 218 -7.71 -3.79 -18.90
C ASP A 218 -8.73 -3.71 -20.04
N GLY A 219 -8.33 -4.18 -21.21
CA GLY A 219 -9.16 -4.11 -22.42
C GLY A 219 -8.82 -2.94 -23.36
N TYR A 220 -7.90 -2.06 -22.95
CA TYR A 220 -7.51 -0.86 -23.71
C TYR A 220 -5.99 -0.70 -23.77
N ASN A 221 -5.49 -0.21 -24.91
CA ASN A 221 -4.11 0.20 -25.08
C ASN A 221 -4.01 1.74 -25.04
N SER A 222 -2.86 2.26 -24.58
CA SER A 222 -2.56 3.68 -24.69
C SER A 222 -2.32 4.06 -26.17
N SER A 223 -2.92 5.17 -26.60
CA SER A 223 -2.68 5.73 -27.92
C SER A 223 -1.33 6.45 -28.01
N SER A 224 -0.92 6.85 -29.21
CA SER A 224 0.35 7.57 -29.43
C SER A 224 0.44 8.91 -28.70
N ASN A 225 -0.68 9.54 -28.35
CA ASN A 225 -0.69 10.79 -27.59
C ASN A 225 -0.47 10.58 -26.08
N GLY A 226 -0.38 9.33 -25.62
CA GLY A 226 -0.14 8.95 -24.22
C GLY A 226 -1.24 9.34 -23.24
N SER A 227 -2.41 9.74 -23.73
CA SER A 227 -3.54 10.23 -22.92
C SER A 227 -4.86 9.52 -23.22
N SER A 228 -5.05 9.10 -24.47
CA SER A 228 -6.25 8.41 -24.92
C SER A 228 -6.13 6.88 -24.86
N CYS A 229 -7.24 6.20 -24.60
CA CYS A 229 -7.32 4.76 -24.43
C CYS A 229 -8.13 4.12 -25.55
N ILE A 230 -7.48 3.28 -26.37
CA ILE A 230 -8.07 2.61 -27.52
C ILE A 230 -8.42 1.17 -27.15
N GLY A 231 -9.71 0.83 -27.21
CA GLY A 231 -10.19 -0.52 -26.87
C GLY A 231 -9.69 -1.57 -27.87
N TYR A 232 -9.45 -2.80 -27.40
CA TYR A 232 -9.21 -3.90 -28.33
C TYR A 232 -10.42 -4.10 -29.25
N PRO A 233 -10.24 -4.41 -30.55
CA PRO A 233 -11.30 -5.02 -31.31
C PRO A 233 -11.70 -6.33 -30.59
N LEU A 234 -12.96 -6.42 -30.15
CA LEU A 234 -13.48 -7.57 -29.42
C LEU A 234 -13.23 -8.87 -30.21
N LYS A 235 -12.21 -9.65 -29.83
CA LYS A 235 -12.11 -11.06 -30.19
C LYS A 235 -12.79 -11.86 -29.09
N VAL A 236 -14.08 -12.14 -29.27
CA VAL A 236 -14.84 -13.02 -28.37
C VAL A 236 -14.23 -14.41 -28.44
N ARG A 237 -13.52 -14.84 -27.37
CA ARG A 237 -13.18 -16.24 -27.15
C ARG A 237 -14.15 -16.81 -26.13
N LEU A 238 -15.10 -17.61 -26.60
CA LEU A 238 -15.98 -18.40 -25.74
C LEU A 238 -15.16 -19.54 -25.13
N ALA A 239 -14.94 -19.49 -23.81
CA ALA A 239 -14.37 -20.61 -23.06
C ALA A 239 -15.52 -21.36 -22.38
N GLY A 240 -15.89 -22.52 -22.93
CA GLY A 240 -16.83 -23.44 -22.30
C GLY A 240 -16.13 -24.24 -21.19
N ALA A 241 -16.61 -24.11 -19.95
CA ALA A 241 -16.17 -25.00 -18.87
C ALA A 241 -16.85 -26.36 -19.06
N ASN A 242 -16.11 -27.36 -19.53
CA ASN A 242 -16.56 -28.75 -19.48
C ASN A 242 -16.65 -29.19 -18.02
N LYS A 243 -17.86 -29.21 -17.46
CA LYS A 243 -18.11 -29.95 -16.21
C LYS A 243 -17.79 -31.42 -16.47
N HIS A 244 -16.76 -31.94 -15.82
CA HIS A 244 -16.45 -33.37 -15.80
C HIS A 244 -17.70 -34.16 -15.40
N LYS A 245 -18.21 -35.01 -16.32
CA LYS A 245 -19.16 -36.08 -15.98
C LYS A 245 -18.46 -37.03 -15.01
N ARG A 246 -18.93 -37.10 -13.76
CA ARG A 246 -18.60 -38.21 -12.86
C ARG A 246 -19.11 -39.50 -13.52
N ARG A 247 -18.19 -40.38 -13.91
CA ARG A 247 -18.48 -41.78 -14.22
C ARG A 247 -18.91 -42.44 -12.90
N THR A 248 -20.17 -42.81 -12.77
CA THR A 248 -20.63 -43.79 -11.80
C THR A 248 -20.13 -45.16 -12.27
N SER A 249 -19.17 -45.75 -11.57
CA SER A 249 -18.82 -47.16 -11.69
C SER A 249 -20.01 -47.99 -11.20
N GLY A 250 -20.65 -48.73 -12.11
CA GLY A 250 -21.58 -49.80 -11.74
C GLY A 250 -20.82 -50.92 -11.06
N GLY A 251 -21.24 -51.29 -9.85
CA GLY A 251 -20.87 -52.53 -9.18
C GLY A 251 -21.83 -53.64 -9.58
N ASN A 252 -21.26 -54.82 -9.82
CA ASN A 252 -21.91 -56.06 -10.24
C ASN A 252 -22.98 -56.54 -9.22
N HIS A 253 -24.09 -57.04 -9.77
CA HIS A 253 -24.60 -58.37 -9.43
C HIS A 253 -24.74 -59.17 -10.73
#